data_AF-A0A3M2CNJ2-F1
#
_entry.id   AF-A0A3M2CNJ2-F1
#
_cell.length_a   1.000
_cell.length_b   1.000
_cell.length_c   1.000
_cell.angle_alpha   90.00
_cell.angle_beta   90.00
_cell.angle_gamma   90.00
#
_symmetry.space_group_name_H-M   'P 1'
#
loop_
_entity.id
_entity.type
_entity.pdbx_description
1 polymer ?
#
loop_
_entity_poly.entity_id
_entity_poly.type
_entity_poly.pdbx_seq_one_letter_code
_entity_poly.pdbx_strand_id
1 'polypeptide(L)'
;MQHTRVNPKWLVKIVVFTVLLAGLGAWGLYDALYAYPKRGEASALFSKYEYLRAARDSNELSRASVDDPRAELERLEGIRVELSQQAEGDTPAARRAQTQLKRLQWLEALRAIGALDPDRTRIAQPTAELNELDSALAGQVPPKPLAAWDIPLQWVFVVVGFGGALWLVVLILRVRAARYGFDPETRTLTLPGGRTIAPGDLAELDKRKWDKFLVKVLVKEGAPVRLDLLRHTPLEDWILEMERAAGLAPEPEPESGSESESEAAPAEPIEDRPEPGVAPR
;
A
#
# COMPACT_ATOMS: atom_id res chain seq x y z
N MET A 1 -39.56 17.38 13.89
CA MET A 1 -38.53 16.32 13.85
C MET A 1 -37.37 16.74 12.94
N GLN A 2 -36.16 16.75 13.46
CA GLN A 2 -34.91 17.03 12.74
C GLN A 2 -34.16 15.72 12.48
N HIS A 3 -33.28 15.68 11.48
CA HIS A 3 -32.46 14.50 11.17
C HIS A 3 -30.99 14.85 11.01
N THR A 4 -30.11 13.98 11.51
CA THR A 4 -28.66 14.14 11.27
C THR A 4 -28.34 14.01 9.80
N ARG A 5 -27.31 14.73 9.38
CA ARG A 5 -26.65 14.56 8.08
C ARG A 5 -25.24 14.03 8.32
N VAL A 6 -24.64 13.46 7.27
CA VAL A 6 -23.22 13.08 7.33
C VAL A 6 -22.39 14.36 7.43
N ASN A 7 -21.43 14.40 8.35
CA ASN A 7 -20.52 15.52 8.51
C ASN A 7 -19.72 15.75 7.21
N PRO A 8 -19.85 16.91 6.54
CA PRO A 8 -19.19 17.14 5.26
C PRO A 8 -17.66 17.13 5.37
N LYS A 9 -17.09 17.61 6.49
CA LYS A 9 -15.63 17.61 6.70
C LYS A 9 -15.08 16.18 6.78
N TRP A 10 -15.78 15.32 7.51
CA TRP A 10 -15.44 13.89 7.58
C TRP A 10 -15.60 13.22 6.21
N LEU A 11 -16.71 13.48 5.52
CA LEU A 11 -16.99 12.88 4.21
C LEU A 11 -15.92 13.23 3.17
N VAL A 12 -15.54 14.51 3.06
CA VAL A 12 -14.48 14.94 2.13
C VAL A 12 -13.17 14.21 2.44
N LYS A 13 -12.79 14.12 3.71
CA LYS A 13 -11.57 13.39 4.13
C LYS A 13 -11.60 11.93 3.70
N ILE A 14 -12.70 11.22 3.92
CA ILE A 14 -12.82 9.82 3.52
C ILE A 14 -12.85 9.65 2.00
N VAL A 15 -13.51 10.55 1.26
CA VAL A 15 -13.50 10.53 -0.21
C VAL A 15 -12.09 10.72 -0.76
N VAL A 16 -11.32 11.67 -0.22
CA VAL A 16 -9.91 11.87 -0.61
C VAL A 16 -9.09 10.61 -0.38
N PHE A 17 -9.19 9.99 0.80
CA PHE A 17 -8.49 8.72 1.06
C PHE A 17 -8.94 7.58 0.13
N THR A 18 -10.23 7.52 -0.19
CA THR A 18 -10.78 6.53 -1.13
C THR A 18 -10.15 6.67 -2.51
N VAL A 19 -10.06 7.90 -3.02
CA VAL A 19 -9.45 8.18 -4.33
C VAL A 19 -7.96 7.85 -4.32
N LEU A 20 -7.22 8.22 -3.26
CA LEU A 20 -5.80 7.90 -3.14
C LEU A 20 -5.54 6.39 -3.13
N LEU A 21 -6.34 5.62 -2.38
CA LEU A 21 -6.22 4.16 -2.33
C LEU A 21 -6.59 3.51 -3.67
N ALA A 22 -7.64 3.99 -4.34
CA ALA A 22 -7.99 3.52 -5.67
C ALA A 22 -6.88 3.82 -6.70
N GLY A 23 -6.27 5.01 -6.62
CA GLY A 23 -5.11 5.38 -7.43
C GLY A 23 -3.90 4.48 -7.19
N LEU A 24 -3.59 4.18 -5.92
CA LEU A 24 -2.55 3.20 -5.55
C LEU A 24 -2.83 1.81 -6.13
N GLY A 25 -4.08 1.35 -6.03
CA GLY A 25 -4.51 0.07 -6.60
C GLY A 25 -4.37 0.02 -8.13
N ALA A 26 -4.77 1.08 -8.82
CA ALA A 26 -4.65 1.18 -10.27
C ALA A 26 -3.19 1.24 -10.74
N TRP A 27 -2.34 1.96 -10.01
CA TRP A 27 -0.91 2.00 -10.30
C TRP A 27 -0.25 0.62 -10.12
N GLY A 28 -0.50 -0.05 -9.00
CA GLY A 28 -0.01 -1.42 -8.78
C GLY A 28 -0.52 -2.41 -9.83
N LEU A 29 -1.75 -2.24 -10.32
CA LEU A 29 -2.33 -3.09 -11.37
C LEU A 29 -1.63 -2.89 -12.71
N TYR A 30 -1.40 -1.64 -13.10
CA TYR A 30 -0.64 -1.32 -14.31
C TYR A 30 0.78 -1.90 -14.26
N ASP A 31 1.44 -1.74 -13.12
CA ASP A 31 2.78 -2.25 -12.91
C ASP A 31 2.82 -3.79 -12.99
N ALA A 32 1.90 -4.48 -12.31
CA ALA A 32 1.80 -5.93 -12.33
C ALA A 32 1.52 -6.51 -13.72
N LEU A 33 0.65 -5.87 -14.50
CA LEU A 33 0.18 -6.39 -15.78
C LEU A 33 1.03 -5.99 -16.98
N TYR A 34 1.71 -4.83 -16.93
CA TYR A 34 2.38 -4.27 -18.10
C TYR A 34 3.85 -3.92 -17.83
N ALA A 35 4.12 -3.07 -16.83
CA ALA A 35 5.47 -2.52 -16.66
C ALA A 35 6.51 -3.58 -16.26
N TYR A 36 6.19 -4.39 -15.23
CA TYR A 36 7.11 -5.42 -14.74
C TYR A 36 7.27 -6.61 -15.68
N PRO A 37 6.21 -7.15 -16.31
CA PRO A 37 6.35 -8.19 -17.34
C PRO A 37 7.24 -7.73 -18.50
N LYS A 38 7.00 -6.54 -19.06
CA LYS A 38 7.82 -5.99 -20.15
C LYS A 38 9.29 -5.81 -19.75
N ARG A 39 9.53 -5.36 -18.51
CA ARG A 39 10.90 -5.23 -17.98
C ARG A 39 11.58 -6.59 -17.81
N GLY A 40 10.83 -7.58 -17.31
CA GLY A 40 11.34 -8.94 -17.15
C GLY A 40 11.62 -9.62 -18.49
N GLU A 41 10.81 -9.39 -19.53
CA GLU A 41 11.08 -9.85 -20.90
C GLU A 41 12.39 -9.25 -21.44
N ALA A 42 12.59 -7.94 -21.29
CA ALA A 42 13.84 -7.29 -21.68
C ALA A 42 15.05 -7.87 -20.92
N SER A 43 14.90 -8.12 -19.62
CA SER A 43 15.93 -8.76 -18.80
C SER A 43 16.23 -10.19 -19.27
N ALA A 44 15.21 -10.99 -19.54
CA ALA A 44 15.38 -12.36 -20.02
C ALA A 44 16.05 -12.40 -21.41
N LEU A 45 15.70 -11.47 -22.30
CA LEU A 45 16.32 -11.32 -23.61
C LEU A 45 17.81 -10.98 -23.49
N PHE A 46 18.15 -10.03 -22.61
CA PHE A 46 19.55 -9.66 -22.36
C PHE A 46 20.34 -10.83 -21.74
N SER A 47 19.77 -11.55 -20.78
CA SER A 47 20.40 -12.74 -20.20
C SER A 47 20.59 -13.86 -21.23
N LYS A 48 19.65 -14.02 -22.19
CA LYS A 48 19.80 -14.95 -23.32
C LYS A 48 20.98 -14.56 -24.19
N TYR A 49 21.12 -13.28 -24.52
CA TYR A 49 22.27 -12.77 -25.28
C TYR A 49 23.59 -13.08 -24.58
N GLU A 50 23.71 -12.80 -23.28
CA GLU A 50 24.92 -13.11 -22.50
C GLU A 50 25.23 -14.62 -22.48
N TYR A 51 24.20 -15.46 -22.35
CA TYR A 51 24.35 -16.91 -22.40
C TYR A 51 24.86 -17.39 -23.77
N LEU A 52 24.25 -16.94 -24.86
CA LEU A 52 24.66 -17.33 -26.22
C LEU A 52 26.09 -16.85 -26.54
N ARG A 53 26.46 -15.66 -26.06
CA ARG A 53 27.83 -15.16 -26.19
C ARG A 53 28.83 -16.05 -25.43
N ALA A 54 28.53 -16.40 -24.18
CA ALA A 54 29.36 -17.33 -23.41
C ALA A 54 29.45 -18.73 -24.06
N ALA A 55 28.34 -19.23 -24.61
CA ALA A 55 28.29 -20.52 -25.31
C ALA A 55 29.11 -20.51 -26.62
N ARG A 56 29.13 -19.38 -27.34
CA ARG A 56 30.03 -19.21 -28.49
C ARG A 56 31.49 -19.27 -28.05
N ASP A 57 31.84 -18.53 -27.01
CA ASP A 57 33.23 -18.40 -26.54
C ASP A 57 33.77 -19.73 -25.93
N SER A 58 32.88 -20.66 -25.54
CA SER A 58 33.19 -22.01 -25.07
C SER A 58 33.05 -23.12 -26.14
N ASN A 59 32.70 -22.78 -27.39
CA ASN A 59 32.39 -23.72 -28.48
C ASN A 59 31.19 -24.66 -28.19
N GLU A 60 30.25 -24.22 -27.37
CA GLU A 60 29.03 -24.97 -27.01
C GLU A 60 27.75 -24.42 -27.66
N LEU A 61 27.87 -23.43 -28.55
CA LEU A 61 26.72 -22.73 -29.15
C LEU A 61 25.72 -23.66 -29.86
N SER A 62 26.17 -24.75 -30.48
CA SER A 62 25.29 -25.75 -31.12
C SER A 62 24.44 -26.54 -30.13
N ARG A 63 24.77 -26.50 -28.83
CA ARG A 63 24.04 -27.14 -27.72
C ARG A 63 23.34 -26.11 -26.84
N ALA A 64 23.06 -24.92 -27.38
CA ALA A 64 22.49 -23.84 -26.59
C ALA A 64 21.02 -24.06 -26.19
N SER A 65 20.27 -24.85 -26.97
CA SER A 65 18.86 -25.19 -26.71
C SER A 65 18.69 -25.99 -25.42
N VAL A 66 17.59 -25.72 -24.70
CA VAL A 66 17.20 -26.47 -23.51
C VAL A 66 15.80 -27.04 -23.72
N ASP A 67 15.68 -28.37 -23.77
CA ASP A 67 14.41 -29.06 -24.03
C ASP A 67 13.50 -29.14 -22.81
N ASP A 68 14.06 -29.38 -21.63
CA ASP A 68 13.36 -29.35 -20.35
C ASP A 68 13.94 -28.22 -19.48
N PRO A 69 13.44 -26.99 -19.62
CA PRO A 69 13.99 -25.85 -18.92
C PRO A 69 13.77 -25.89 -17.40
N ARG A 70 12.78 -26.66 -16.91
CA ARG A 70 12.52 -26.78 -15.47
C ARG A 70 13.51 -27.71 -14.80
N ALA A 71 13.70 -28.90 -15.37
CA ALA A 71 14.70 -29.85 -14.86
C ALA A 71 16.12 -29.28 -14.96
N GLU A 72 16.45 -28.60 -16.06
CA GLU A 72 17.75 -27.94 -16.21
C GLU A 72 17.96 -26.81 -15.21
N LEU A 73 16.94 -25.99 -14.94
CA LEU A 73 17.00 -24.95 -13.92
C LEU A 73 17.29 -25.55 -12.54
N GLU A 74 16.51 -26.55 -12.13
CA GLU A 74 16.68 -27.23 -10.83
C GLU A 74 18.09 -27.85 -10.70
N ARG A 75 18.56 -28.52 -11.75
CA ARG A 75 19.91 -29.09 -11.81
C ARG A 75 20.98 -28.01 -11.60
N LEU A 76 20.89 -26.90 -12.34
CA LEU A 76 21.86 -25.80 -12.27
C LEU A 76 21.81 -25.06 -10.93
N GLU A 77 20.63 -24.89 -10.34
CA GLU A 77 20.46 -24.35 -8.99
C GLU A 77 21.17 -25.22 -7.96
N GLY A 78 21.04 -26.54 -8.05
CA GLY A 78 21.68 -27.50 -7.15
C GLY A 78 23.22 -27.46 -7.18
N ILE A 79 23.83 -27.14 -8.32
CA ILE A 79 25.29 -27.06 -8.48
C ILE A 79 25.82 -25.63 -8.57
N ARG A 80 25.00 -24.60 -8.27
CA ARG A 80 25.37 -23.18 -8.44
C ARG A 80 26.70 -22.82 -7.77
N VAL A 81 26.88 -23.24 -6.52
CA VAL A 81 28.07 -22.91 -5.72
C VAL A 81 29.33 -23.49 -6.35
N GLU A 82 29.28 -24.75 -6.79
CA GLU A 82 30.38 -25.41 -7.47
C GLU A 82 30.72 -24.72 -8.80
N LEU A 83 29.70 -24.36 -9.59
CA LEU A 83 29.89 -23.61 -10.84
C LEU A 83 30.53 -22.24 -10.59
N SER A 84 30.13 -21.53 -9.55
CA SER A 84 30.73 -20.25 -9.17
C SER A 84 32.21 -20.39 -8.82
N GLN A 85 32.60 -21.43 -8.08
CA GLN A 85 34.00 -21.70 -7.77
C GLN A 85 34.81 -22.10 -9.01
N GLN A 86 34.24 -22.95 -9.86
CA GLN A 86 34.90 -23.41 -11.10
C GLN A 86 35.04 -22.30 -12.14
N ALA A 87 34.16 -21.29 -12.12
CA ALA A 87 34.17 -20.17 -13.05
C ALA A 87 35.36 -19.20 -12.85
N GLU A 88 36.16 -19.40 -11.81
CA GLU A 88 37.36 -18.60 -11.54
C GLU A 88 38.51 -18.98 -12.48
N GLY A 89 39.01 -17.99 -13.24
CA GLY A 89 40.16 -18.15 -14.16
C GLY A 89 39.78 -18.25 -15.65
N ASP A 90 40.77 -18.56 -16.49
CA ASP A 90 40.65 -18.64 -17.95
C ASP A 90 40.91 -20.06 -18.51
N THR A 91 40.60 -21.08 -17.70
CA THR A 91 40.67 -22.46 -18.18
C THR A 91 39.46 -22.80 -19.05
N PRO A 92 39.55 -23.79 -19.95
CA PRO A 92 38.37 -24.29 -20.67
C PRO A 92 37.24 -24.75 -19.72
N ALA A 93 37.59 -25.31 -18.56
CA ALA A 93 36.61 -25.68 -17.54
C ALA A 93 35.90 -24.45 -16.95
N ALA A 94 36.65 -23.38 -16.64
CA ALA A 94 36.08 -22.13 -16.14
C ALA A 94 35.12 -21.48 -17.14
N ARG A 95 35.47 -21.46 -18.44
CA ARG A 95 34.56 -20.94 -19.49
C ARG A 95 33.27 -21.74 -19.62
N ARG A 96 33.33 -23.07 -19.46
CA ARG A 96 32.12 -23.91 -19.43
C ARG A 96 31.27 -23.62 -18.19
N ALA A 97 31.90 -23.49 -17.02
CA ALA A 97 31.19 -23.13 -15.78
C ALA A 97 30.51 -21.75 -15.89
N GLN A 98 31.20 -20.75 -16.46
CA GLN A 98 30.62 -19.44 -16.76
C GLN A 98 29.43 -19.53 -17.72
N THR A 99 29.55 -20.34 -18.78
CA THR A 99 28.43 -20.60 -19.71
C THR A 99 27.21 -21.15 -18.99
N GLN A 100 27.41 -22.11 -18.07
CA GLN A 100 26.33 -22.69 -17.27
C GLN A 100 25.71 -21.70 -16.27
N LEU A 101 26.51 -20.83 -15.64
CA LEU A 101 25.99 -19.74 -14.79
C LEU A 101 25.16 -18.75 -15.59
N LYS A 102 25.58 -18.39 -16.82
CA LYS A 102 24.78 -17.54 -17.71
C LYS A 102 23.50 -18.22 -18.17
N ARG A 103 23.54 -19.51 -18.45
CA ARG A 103 22.33 -20.32 -18.69
C ARG A 103 21.38 -20.26 -17.49
N LEU A 104 21.90 -20.45 -16.27
CA LEU A 104 21.11 -20.36 -15.04
C LEU A 104 20.44 -18.99 -14.89
N GLN A 105 21.18 -17.90 -15.07
CA GLN A 105 20.64 -16.53 -15.02
C GLN A 105 19.52 -16.30 -16.03
N TRP A 106 19.67 -16.80 -17.26
CA TRP A 106 18.63 -16.73 -18.28
C TRP A 106 17.37 -17.51 -17.89
N LEU A 107 17.52 -18.75 -17.41
CA LEU A 107 16.39 -19.56 -16.95
C LEU A 107 15.69 -18.96 -15.72
N GLU A 108 16.43 -18.36 -14.79
CA GLU A 108 15.87 -17.63 -13.66
C GLU A 108 15.05 -16.41 -14.11
N ALA A 109 15.55 -15.65 -15.08
CA ALA A 109 14.84 -14.50 -15.64
C ALA A 109 13.53 -14.93 -16.32
N LEU A 110 13.53 -16.05 -17.07
CA LEU A 110 12.32 -16.64 -17.64
C LEU A 110 11.35 -17.12 -16.55
N ARG A 111 11.85 -17.77 -15.48
CA ARG A 111 11.02 -18.19 -14.34
C ARG A 111 10.34 -16.99 -13.68
N ALA A 112 11.06 -15.88 -13.49
CA ALA A 112 10.55 -14.68 -12.82
C ALA A 112 9.34 -14.05 -13.53
N ILE A 113 9.23 -14.22 -14.85
CA ILE A 113 8.08 -13.76 -15.65
C ILE A 113 7.09 -14.86 -16.02
N GLY A 114 7.27 -16.08 -15.51
CA GLY A 114 6.40 -17.21 -15.83
C GLY A 114 6.52 -17.74 -17.27
N ALA A 115 7.63 -17.45 -17.97
CA ALA A 115 7.91 -17.86 -19.35
C ALA A 115 8.95 -18.99 -19.43
N LEU A 116 9.04 -19.82 -18.39
CA LEU A 116 9.94 -20.98 -18.34
C LEU A 116 9.28 -22.19 -19.02
N ASP A 117 9.23 -22.14 -20.34
CA ASP A 117 8.64 -23.17 -21.21
C ASP A 117 9.60 -23.56 -22.36
N PRO A 118 9.47 -24.79 -22.92
CA PRO A 118 10.36 -25.28 -23.98
C PRO A 118 10.36 -24.43 -25.25
N ASP A 119 9.25 -23.76 -25.58
CA ASP A 119 9.16 -22.97 -26.82
C ASP A 119 10.03 -21.70 -26.73
N ARG A 120 10.21 -21.15 -25.52
CA ARG A 120 11.12 -20.03 -25.25
C ARG A 120 12.59 -20.43 -25.10
N THR A 121 12.87 -21.70 -24.80
CA THR A 121 14.24 -22.18 -24.55
C THR A 121 14.85 -23.03 -25.67
N ARG A 122 14.04 -23.46 -26.65
CA ARG A 122 14.52 -24.08 -27.88
C ARG A 122 15.01 -23.03 -28.88
N ILE A 123 16.22 -23.23 -29.38
CA ILE A 123 16.88 -22.31 -30.29
C ILE A 123 17.19 -23.06 -31.58
N ALA A 124 16.43 -22.77 -32.63
CA ALA A 124 16.57 -23.47 -33.91
C ALA A 124 17.90 -23.16 -34.62
N GLN A 125 18.35 -21.90 -34.58
CA GLN A 125 19.58 -21.45 -35.22
C GLN A 125 20.39 -20.55 -34.27
N PRO A 126 21.16 -21.14 -33.33
CA PRO A 126 21.84 -20.38 -32.28
C PRO A 126 22.76 -19.25 -32.78
N THR A 127 23.47 -19.49 -33.88
CA THR A 127 24.35 -18.48 -34.49
C THR A 127 23.58 -17.30 -35.08
N ALA A 128 22.48 -17.57 -35.79
CA ALA A 128 21.66 -16.52 -36.37
C ALA A 128 21.01 -15.66 -35.28
N GLU A 129 20.47 -16.30 -34.25
CA GLU A 129 19.86 -15.61 -33.10
C GLU A 129 20.88 -14.76 -32.33
N LEU A 130 22.10 -15.26 -32.09
CA LEU A 130 23.15 -14.47 -31.45
C LEU A 130 23.49 -13.21 -32.26
N ASN A 131 23.61 -13.31 -33.58
CA ASN A 131 23.91 -12.16 -34.45
C ASN A 131 22.77 -11.12 -34.45
N GLU A 132 21.52 -11.59 -34.43
CA GLU A 132 20.34 -10.73 -34.31
C GLU A 132 20.34 -9.97 -32.96
N LEU A 133 20.56 -10.70 -31.86
CA LEU A 133 20.62 -10.11 -30.52
C LEU A 133 21.79 -9.13 -30.35
N ASP A 134 22.96 -9.45 -30.90
CA ASP A 134 24.13 -8.57 -30.88
C ASP A 134 23.82 -7.25 -31.59
N SER A 135 23.16 -7.32 -32.76
CA SER A 135 22.74 -6.15 -33.52
C SER A 135 21.66 -5.34 -32.80
N ALA A 136 20.67 -6.02 -32.21
CA ALA A 136 19.56 -5.37 -31.53
C ALA A 136 19.98 -4.69 -30.22
N LEU A 137 20.89 -5.30 -29.46
CA LEU A 137 21.32 -4.84 -28.13
C LEU A 137 22.62 -4.02 -28.18
N ALA A 138 23.23 -3.83 -29.35
CA ALA A 138 24.42 -3.00 -29.51
C ALA A 138 24.21 -1.60 -28.94
N GLY A 139 25.03 -1.23 -27.95
CA GLY A 139 24.99 0.08 -27.30
C GLY A 139 23.83 0.31 -26.33
N GLN A 140 22.96 -0.67 -26.11
CA GLN A 140 21.91 -0.58 -25.11
C GLN A 140 22.47 -0.81 -23.70
N VAL A 141 21.92 -0.09 -22.72
CA VAL A 141 22.25 -0.30 -21.31
C VAL A 141 21.58 -1.60 -20.84
N PRO A 142 22.30 -2.50 -20.15
CA PRO A 142 21.71 -3.72 -19.60
C PRO A 142 20.48 -3.40 -18.76
N PRO A 143 19.32 -4.05 -19.01
CA PRO A 143 18.12 -3.84 -18.22
C PRO A 143 18.32 -4.31 -16.78
N LYS A 144 17.68 -3.61 -15.83
CA LYS A 144 17.73 -4.01 -14.42
C LYS A 144 17.02 -5.37 -14.24
N PRO A 145 17.65 -6.37 -13.61
CA PRO A 145 17.03 -7.66 -13.39
C PRO A 145 15.78 -7.54 -12.50
N LEU A 146 14.79 -8.35 -12.84
CA LEU A 146 13.53 -8.43 -12.10
C LEU A 146 13.74 -9.28 -10.84
N ALA A 147 13.43 -8.73 -9.66
CA ALA A 147 13.42 -9.55 -8.45
C ALA A 147 12.18 -10.45 -8.44
N ALA A 148 12.31 -11.70 -7.96
CA ALA A 148 11.19 -12.63 -7.92
C ALA A 148 9.98 -12.11 -7.12
N TRP A 149 10.22 -11.22 -6.14
CA TRP A 149 9.19 -10.61 -5.30
C TRP A 149 8.57 -9.33 -5.88
N ASP A 150 9.10 -8.80 -6.98
CA ASP A 150 8.61 -7.55 -7.58
C ASP A 150 7.14 -7.68 -8.00
N ILE A 151 6.78 -8.69 -8.80
CA ILE A 151 5.40 -8.89 -9.29
C ILE A 151 4.43 -9.24 -8.14
N PRO A 152 4.73 -10.20 -7.23
CA PRO A 152 3.87 -10.47 -6.08
C PRO A 152 3.59 -9.25 -5.21
N LEU A 153 4.60 -8.40 -4.97
CA LEU A 153 4.43 -7.18 -4.19
C LEU A 153 3.47 -6.20 -4.87
N GLN A 154 3.46 -6.13 -6.21
CA GLN A 154 2.48 -5.30 -6.93
C GLN A 154 1.04 -5.76 -6.69
N TRP A 155 0.79 -7.06 -6.64
CA TRP A 155 -0.54 -7.58 -6.27
C TRP A 155 -0.94 -7.23 -4.84
N VAL A 156 0.00 -7.11 -3.91
CA VAL A 156 -0.29 -6.60 -2.56
C VAL A 156 -0.77 -5.16 -2.63
N PHE A 157 -0.14 -4.29 -3.43
CA PHE A 157 -0.61 -2.92 -3.63
C PHE A 157 -2.00 -2.86 -4.28
N VAL A 158 -2.29 -3.75 -5.24
CA VAL A 158 -3.62 -3.87 -5.86
C VAL A 158 -4.67 -4.21 -4.80
N VAL A 159 -4.43 -5.24 -3.98
CA VAL A 159 -5.38 -5.70 -2.95
C VAL A 159 -5.57 -4.64 -1.86
N VAL A 160 -4.48 -4.05 -1.36
CA VAL A 160 -4.55 -3.00 -0.33
C VAL A 160 -5.23 -1.74 -0.88
N GLY A 161 -4.89 -1.33 -2.10
CA GLY A 161 -5.46 -0.16 -2.75
C GLY A 161 -6.95 -0.31 -3.02
N PHE A 162 -7.35 -1.27 -3.85
CA PHE A 162 -8.76 -1.45 -4.20
C PHE A 162 -9.59 -2.00 -3.05
N GLY A 163 -9.06 -2.93 -2.25
CA GLY A 163 -9.74 -3.46 -1.07
C GLY A 163 -9.99 -2.37 -0.02
N GLY A 164 -8.98 -1.53 0.24
CA GLY A 164 -9.11 -0.38 1.14
C GLY A 164 -10.11 0.66 0.62
N ALA A 165 -10.06 1.00 -0.68
CA ALA A 165 -11.01 1.91 -1.30
C ALA A 165 -12.45 1.39 -1.23
N LEU A 166 -12.68 0.12 -1.58
CA LEU A 166 -14.00 -0.51 -1.49
C LEU A 166 -14.52 -0.52 -0.05
N TRP A 167 -13.67 -0.83 0.92
CA TRP A 167 -14.03 -0.78 2.34
C TRP A 167 -14.46 0.63 2.78
N LEU A 168 -13.76 1.68 2.34
CA LEU A 168 -14.15 3.07 2.63
C LEU A 168 -15.48 3.44 1.97
N VAL A 169 -15.75 2.99 0.75
CA VAL A 169 -17.06 3.18 0.10
C VAL A 169 -18.18 2.53 0.93
N VAL A 170 -17.98 1.28 1.37
CA VAL A 170 -18.93 0.58 2.25
C VAL A 170 -19.12 1.33 3.57
N LEU A 171 -18.05 1.88 4.14
CA LEU A 171 -18.12 2.71 5.35
C LEU A 171 -18.98 3.97 5.12
N ILE A 172 -18.78 4.70 4.02
CA ILE A 172 -19.61 5.87 3.66
C ILE A 172 -21.09 5.48 3.55
N LEU A 173 -21.39 4.38 2.85
CA LEU A 173 -22.76 3.89 2.67
C LEU A 173 -23.41 3.51 4.01
N ARG A 174 -22.68 2.79 4.88
CA ARG A 174 -23.15 2.41 6.21
C ARG A 174 -23.43 3.64 7.07
N VAL A 175 -22.55 4.64 7.04
CA VAL A 175 -22.74 5.90 7.77
C VAL A 175 -23.92 6.69 7.23
N ARG A 176 -24.11 6.73 5.90
CA ARG A 176 -25.26 7.40 5.28
C ARG A 176 -26.60 6.72 5.62
N ALA A 177 -26.58 5.39 5.80
CA ALA A 177 -27.75 4.61 6.21
C ALA A 177 -28.12 4.82 7.68
N ALA A 178 -27.15 5.07 8.55
CA ALA A 178 -27.40 5.45 9.93
C ALA A 178 -27.94 6.89 10.00
N ARG A 179 -29.22 7.05 10.34
CA ARG A 179 -29.84 8.36 10.54
C ARG A 179 -30.40 8.42 11.95
N TYR A 180 -30.06 9.50 12.64
CA TYR A 180 -30.66 9.84 13.93
C TYR A 180 -31.76 10.88 13.68
N GLY A 181 -32.87 10.72 14.36
CA GLY A 181 -33.95 11.70 14.43
C GLY A 181 -33.92 12.41 15.78
N PHE A 182 -34.26 13.68 15.83
CA PHE A 182 -34.39 14.43 17.07
C PHE A 182 -35.69 15.22 17.07
N ASP A 183 -36.43 15.11 18.16
CA ASP A 183 -37.62 15.91 18.39
C ASP A 183 -37.29 17.04 19.38
N PRO A 184 -37.23 18.32 18.94
CA PRO A 184 -36.80 19.42 19.79
C PRO A 184 -37.80 19.75 20.91
N GLU A 185 -39.08 19.42 20.75
CA GLU A 185 -40.10 19.71 21.78
C GLU A 185 -39.94 18.81 22.99
N THR A 186 -39.75 17.51 22.75
CA THR A 186 -39.58 16.51 23.81
C THR A 186 -38.12 16.21 24.14
N ARG A 187 -37.18 16.74 23.35
CA ARG A 187 -35.75 16.41 23.36
C ARG A 187 -35.50 14.90 23.23
N THR A 188 -36.31 14.23 22.43
CA THR A 188 -36.23 12.77 22.24
C THR A 188 -35.32 12.45 21.06
N LEU A 189 -34.31 11.60 21.28
CA LEU A 189 -33.43 11.08 20.25
C LEU A 189 -33.94 9.75 19.72
N THR A 190 -34.23 9.68 18.42
CA THR A 190 -34.55 8.45 17.69
C THR A 190 -33.28 7.88 17.05
N LEU A 191 -32.93 6.65 17.42
CA LEU A 191 -31.78 5.92 16.92
C LEU A 191 -32.05 5.26 15.56
N PRO A 192 -31.00 4.88 14.82
CA PRO A 192 -31.13 3.98 13.68
C PRO A 192 -31.83 2.68 14.11
N GLY A 193 -32.95 2.34 13.47
CA GLY A 193 -33.81 1.22 13.85
C GLY A 193 -35.07 1.62 14.63
N GLY A 194 -35.29 2.91 14.89
CA GLY A 194 -36.55 3.44 15.41
C GLY A 194 -36.68 3.48 16.93
N ARG A 195 -35.72 2.93 17.68
CA ARG A 195 -35.69 3.06 19.15
C ARG A 195 -35.51 4.52 19.55
N THR A 196 -36.23 4.98 20.56
CA THR A 196 -36.14 6.34 21.10
C THR A 196 -35.46 6.37 22.46
N ILE A 197 -34.83 7.50 22.80
CA ILE A 197 -34.26 7.81 24.12
C ILE A 197 -34.74 9.22 24.48
N ALA A 198 -35.50 9.35 25.55
CA ALA A 198 -35.88 10.63 26.13
C ALA A 198 -34.88 11.05 27.23
N PRO A 199 -34.84 12.33 27.64
CA PRO A 199 -33.95 12.77 28.72
C PRO A 199 -34.15 12.00 30.03
N GLY A 200 -35.40 11.63 30.35
CA GLY A 200 -35.71 10.85 31.57
C GLY A 200 -35.14 9.43 31.59
N ASP A 201 -34.81 8.87 30.41
CA ASP A 201 -34.24 7.53 30.28
C ASP A 201 -32.73 7.51 30.52
N LEU A 202 -32.08 8.69 30.54
CA LEU A 202 -30.63 8.81 30.74
C LEU A 202 -30.25 8.50 32.18
N ALA A 203 -29.31 7.58 32.35
CA ALA A 203 -28.65 7.30 33.63
C ALA A 203 -27.34 8.10 33.75
N GLU A 204 -26.50 8.04 32.71
CA GLU A 204 -25.18 8.70 32.67
C GLU A 204 -24.72 8.87 31.21
N LEU A 205 -23.91 9.89 30.94
CA LEU A 205 -23.18 10.04 29.68
C LEU A 205 -21.69 9.79 29.91
N ASP A 206 -21.20 8.64 29.45
CA ASP A 206 -19.76 8.32 29.51
C ASP A 206 -19.03 9.10 28.39
N LYS A 207 -18.41 10.21 28.80
CA LYS A 207 -17.63 11.14 27.96
C LYS A 207 -16.13 10.83 27.93
N ARG A 208 -15.67 9.67 28.42
CA ARG A 208 -14.22 9.33 28.49
C ARG A 208 -13.52 9.30 27.12
N LYS A 209 -14.27 9.27 26.01
CA LYS A 209 -13.74 9.29 24.63
C LYS A 209 -14.31 10.46 23.81
N TRP A 210 -14.70 11.55 24.46
CA TRP A 210 -15.26 12.72 23.79
C TRP A 210 -14.27 13.39 22.84
N ASP A 211 -12.98 13.41 23.19
CA ASP A 211 -11.86 13.83 22.34
C ASP A 211 -11.76 13.03 21.03
N LYS A 212 -12.28 11.80 21.03
CA LYS A 212 -12.38 10.91 19.87
C LYS A 212 -13.77 10.92 19.25
N PHE A 213 -14.62 11.87 19.66
CA PHE A 213 -16.00 12.05 19.19
C PHE A 213 -16.88 10.82 19.40
N LEU A 214 -16.64 10.09 20.50
CA LEU A 214 -17.40 8.91 20.88
C LEU A 214 -17.98 9.11 22.27
N VAL A 215 -19.30 9.03 22.36
CA VAL A 215 -20.01 9.04 23.64
C VAL A 215 -20.81 7.75 23.79
N LYS A 216 -20.85 7.22 25.01
CA LYS A 216 -21.77 6.14 25.35
C LYS A 216 -22.86 6.69 26.24
N VAL A 217 -24.09 6.48 25.80
CA VAL A 217 -25.30 6.83 26.54
C VAL A 217 -25.70 5.62 27.37
N LEU A 218 -25.59 5.74 28.69
CA LEU A 218 -26.12 4.75 29.62
C LEU A 218 -27.59 5.05 29.86
N VAL A 219 -28.44 4.09 29.51
CA VAL A 219 -29.90 4.18 29.65
C VAL A 219 -30.28 3.43 30.92
N LYS A 220 -31.21 3.96 31.73
CA LYS A 220 -31.67 3.32 32.98
C LYS A 220 -32.14 1.89 32.75
N GLU A 221 -32.85 1.66 31.65
CA GLU A 221 -33.32 0.35 31.22
C GLU A 221 -32.76 0.00 29.83
N GLY A 222 -31.77 -0.90 29.80
CA GLY A 222 -31.26 -1.51 28.57
C GLY A 222 -29.75 -1.39 28.37
N ALA A 223 -29.29 -1.83 27.20
CA ALA A 223 -27.87 -1.81 26.86
C ALA A 223 -27.39 -0.37 26.55
N PRO A 224 -26.13 -0.03 26.91
CA PRO A 224 -25.55 1.27 26.60
C PRO A 224 -25.46 1.48 25.09
N VAL A 225 -25.80 2.69 24.64
CA VAL A 225 -25.82 3.05 23.23
C VAL A 225 -24.59 3.88 22.89
N ARG A 226 -23.79 3.42 21.92
CA ARG A 226 -22.63 4.17 21.43
C ARG A 226 -23.05 5.11 20.31
N LEU A 227 -22.71 6.38 20.43
CA LEU A 227 -22.96 7.41 19.44
C LEU A 227 -21.62 7.92 18.87
N ASP A 228 -21.61 8.18 17.55
CA ASP A 228 -20.44 8.65 16.80
C ASP A 228 -20.68 10.09 16.34
N LEU A 229 -20.08 11.04 17.06
CA LEU A 229 -20.29 12.47 16.87
C LEU A 229 -19.46 13.00 15.69
N LEU A 230 -18.38 12.30 15.31
CA LEU A 230 -17.51 12.73 14.22
C LEU A 230 -18.25 12.68 12.89
N ARG A 231 -19.09 11.66 12.72
CA ARG A 231 -19.71 11.31 11.44
C ARG A 231 -21.06 11.97 11.21
N HIS A 232 -21.74 12.40 12.27
CA HIS A 232 -23.12 12.88 12.21
C HIS A 232 -23.26 14.27 12.81
N THR A 233 -23.75 15.22 12.03
CA THR A 233 -24.08 16.58 12.49
C THR A 233 -25.59 16.82 12.39
N PRO A 234 -26.24 17.48 13.38
CA PRO A 234 -25.70 18.09 14.61
C PRO A 234 -25.89 17.18 15.86
N LEU A 235 -25.44 15.91 15.79
CA LEU A 235 -25.74 14.92 16.85
C LEU A 235 -25.15 15.29 18.22
N GLU A 236 -23.97 15.93 18.24
CA GLU A 236 -23.32 16.40 19.45
C GLU A 236 -24.18 17.41 20.21
N ASP A 237 -24.70 18.42 19.51
CA ASP A 237 -25.54 19.47 20.09
C ASP A 237 -26.80 18.88 20.74
N TRP A 238 -27.42 17.90 20.07
CA TRP A 238 -28.61 17.21 20.58
C TRP A 238 -28.35 16.44 21.87
N ILE A 239 -27.20 15.76 21.98
CA ILE A 239 -26.84 15.00 23.18
C ILE A 239 -26.56 15.95 24.35
N LEU A 240 -25.88 17.06 24.10
CA LEU A 240 -25.65 18.10 25.11
C LEU A 240 -26.96 18.76 25.57
N GLU A 241 -27.94 18.93 24.67
CA GLU A 241 -29.26 19.43 25.04
C GLU A 241 -30.03 18.41 25.91
N MET A 242 -29.99 17.12 25.54
CA MET A 242 -30.59 16.05 26.33
C MET A 242 -29.97 15.93 27.72
N GLU A 243 -28.64 16.03 27.83
CA GLU A 243 -27.91 16.01 29.09
C GLU A 243 -28.37 17.12 30.03
N ARG A 244 -28.44 18.35 29.51
CA ARG A 244 -28.94 19.51 30.25
C ARG A 244 -30.37 19.30 30.71
N ALA A 245 -31.23 18.77 29.83
CA ALA A 245 -32.63 18.49 30.17
C ALA A 245 -32.80 17.37 31.21
N ALA A 246 -31.85 16.43 31.28
CA ALA A 246 -31.84 15.35 32.26
C ALA A 246 -31.27 15.78 33.63
N GLY A 247 -30.73 17.01 33.74
CA GLY A 247 -30.05 17.45 34.96
C GLY A 247 -28.73 16.70 35.22
N LEU A 248 -28.14 16.10 34.18
CA LEU A 248 -26.87 15.38 34.24
C LEU A 248 -25.67 16.26 33.86
N ALA A 249 -25.93 17.46 33.33
CA ALA A 249 -24.87 18.40 33.01
C ALA A 249 -24.17 18.80 34.32
N PRO A 250 -22.83 18.78 34.38
CA PRO A 250 -22.12 19.33 35.53
C PRO A 250 -22.58 20.78 35.71
N GLU A 251 -22.86 21.17 36.96
CA GLU A 251 -23.05 22.59 37.25
C GLU A 251 -21.86 23.33 36.67
N PRO A 252 -22.07 24.42 35.91
CA PRO A 252 -20.96 25.22 35.42
C PRO A 252 -20.14 25.57 36.66
N GLU A 253 -18.91 25.03 36.76
CA GLU A 253 -18.02 25.45 37.83
C GLU A 253 -17.99 26.98 37.74
N PRO A 254 -18.31 27.69 38.85
CA PRO A 254 -18.40 29.13 38.83
C PRO A 254 -17.08 29.59 38.25
N GLU A 255 -17.11 30.23 37.07
CA GLU A 255 -15.92 30.61 36.30
C GLU A 255 -14.92 31.19 37.30
N SER A 256 -13.95 30.36 37.73
CA SER A 256 -13.07 30.72 38.82
C SER A 256 -12.19 31.75 38.18
N GLY A 257 -12.52 33.03 38.42
CA GLY A 257 -12.13 34.16 37.60
C GLY A 257 -10.75 33.92 37.04
N SER A 258 -10.71 33.59 35.74
CA SER A 258 -9.48 33.50 34.99
C SER A 258 -8.90 34.89 35.09
N GLU A 259 -8.04 35.08 36.09
CA GLU A 259 -7.16 36.21 36.19
C GLU A 259 -6.59 36.40 34.81
N SER A 260 -6.86 37.58 34.29
CA SER A 260 -6.32 38.09 33.05
C SER A 260 -4.80 38.09 33.24
N GLU A 261 -4.15 36.97 32.93
CA GLU A 261 -2.71 36.85 32.81
C GLU A 261 -2.31 37.59 31.53
N SER A 262 -2.30 38.91 31.71
CA SER A 262 -1.66 39.88 30.86
C SER A 262 -0.15 39.64 30.92
N GLU A 263 0.35 38.63 30.22
CA GLU A 263 1.78 38.51 29.92
C GLU A 263 2.01 38.87 28.46
N ALA A 264 1.95 40.17 28.21
CA ALA A 264 2.63 40.79 27.10
C ALA A 264 4.14 40.75 27.38
N ALA A 265 4.86 39.84 26.72
CA ALA A 265 6.31 39.94 26.53
C ALA A 265 6.62 39.97 25.03
N PRO A 266 7.27 41.04 24.52
CA PRO A 266 7.64 41.14 23.11
C PRO A 266 8.78 40.16 22.79
N ALA A 267 8.62 39.44 21.68
CA ALA A 267 9.64 38.53 21.17
C ALA A 267 10.93 39.29 20.82
N GLU A 268 12.04 38.84 21.39
CA GLU A 268 13.38 39.26 20.97
C GLU A 268 13.67 38.76 19.53
N PRO A 269 14.46 39.52 18.75
CA PRO A 269 14.85 39.13 17.40
C PRO A 269 15.81 37.94 17.46
N ILE A 270 15.49 36.87 16.73
CA ILE A 270 16.38 35.72 16.54
C ILE A 270 17.60 36.19 15.73
N GLU A 271 18.74 36.26 16.42
CA GLU A 271 20.04 36.60 15.84
C GLU A 271 20.51 35.49 14.89
N ASP A 272 20.82 35.91 13.66
CA ASP A 272 21.25 35.11 12.52
C ASP A 272 22.59 34.42 12.83
N ARG A 273 22.57 33.09 12.99
CA ARG A 273 23.76 32.29 13.32
C ARG A 273 24.34 31.72 12.01
N PRO A 274 25.53 32.18 11.56
CA PRO A 274 26.11 31.69 10.31
C PRO A 274 26.53 30.22 10.40
N GLU A 275 26.23 29.47 9.34
CA GLU A 275 26.61 28.06 9.17
C GLU A 275 28.14 27.87 9.14
N PRO A 276 28.69 26.85 9.82
CA PRO A 276 30.10 26.53 9.75
C PRO A 276 30.45 25.89 8.41
N GLY A 277 31.45 26.48 7.74
CA GLY A 277 31.89 26.17 6.40
C GLY A 277 32.27 24.71 6.14
N VAL A 278 31.87 24.25 4.96
CA VAL A 278 32.30 23.00 4.34
C VAL A 278 33.74 23.16 3.84
N ALA A 279 34.65 22.33 4.35
CA ALA A 279 36.02 22.23 3.85
C ALA A 279 36.04 21.47 2.51
N PRO A 280 36.79 21.94 1.49
CA PRO A 280 36.93 21.23 0.22
C PRO A 280 37.85 20.00 0.34
N ARG A 281 37.51 18.94 -0.39
CA ARG A 281 38.41 17.83 -0.76
C ARG A 281 38.57 17.81 -2.26
#